data_AF-A0A8T6HMY1-F1
#
_entry.id   AF-A0A8T6HMY1-F1
#
_cell.length_a   1.000
_cell.length_b   1.000
_cell.length_c   1.000
_cell.angle_alpha   90.00
_cell.angle_beta   90.00
_cell.angle_gamma   90.00
#
_symmetry.space_group_name_H-M   'P 1'
#
loop_
_entity.id
_entity.type
_entity.pdbx_description
1 polymer ?
#
loop_
_entity_poly.entity_id
_entity_poly.type
_entity_poly.pdbx_seq_one_letter_code
_entity_poly.pdbx_strand_id
1 'polypeptide(L)'
;VHATGSKLGDPIEVGALAKVYGEKRDRNRPLWLGTVKTNIGHLEPAAGIAGLIKVALSMKHGIIPRHLNCETPNPDIDWDALPVRVATESIDWPTSDDRPPRAGVSAFALSGTNAHLVVEGYAEAKTVSAPDSPRHFNAGSFVSVKASLPEAVEESPPTEKSRPRGTRLLPLSGKSGEALRELSGRYLCWLDGHSLEDYSDDTVESILSEMAWTASVGRDHFPYRAGVVFRDVESLRRELRALAESSGFSKPRPAGKTAFVFADGNTRRIGSDSEFCQAEPVMRSVLDYCDAIFRDEQGASLLDAMLNGSGNLDDPAWTYPAVYALDCAITALWSSIGVRPNAVLGTGPGEIAAAHAAGVFTLGDGLRLAARYGALVNESPGDTMPGSPDDILGKIVPALPSILLVNPVTARALGPGETLDSTYWSRHAHEPAAPDQALRTLAEFGTETVVGIGMSGKSVTELRSAWPALPDEESAVSDGTRPRVVLLQAEDPSDDTSSDRYSFAGAAAEIYEAGLPLDFTGLFAGEKRSRISVPGYPFQGRSFWFEAPG
;
A
#
# COMPACT_ATOMS: atom_id res chain seq x y z
N VAL A 1 5.46 -34.86 -22.36
CA VAL A 1 6.15 -36.17 -22.34
C VAL A 1 7.57 -36.01 -21.83
N HIS A 2 8.16 -37.08 -21.29
CA HIS A 2 9.56 -37.13 -20.89
C HIS A 2 10.46 -37.03 -22.13
N ALA A 3 10.21 -37.87 -23.15
CA ALA A 3 10.76 -37.84 -24.51
C ALA A 3 12.17 -37.27 -24.62
N THR A 4 13.16 -38.11 -24.36
CA THR A 4 14.58 -37.78 -24.44
C THR A 4 15.12 -37.87 -25.87
N GLY A 5 14.30 -38.27 -26.84
CA GLY A 5 14.74 -38.55 -28.21
C GLY A 5 15.38 -39.94 -28.34
N SER A 6 15.06 -40.86 -27.44
CA SER A 6 15.68 -42.17 -27.39
C SER A 6 14.95 -43.16 -28.30
N LYS A 7 15.71 -43.94 -29.10
CA LYS A 7 15.13 -44.94 -30.01
C LYS A 7 14.22 -45.94 -29.30
N LEU A 8 14.58 -46.34 -28.07
CA LEU A 8 13.83 -47.32 -27.29
C LEU A 8 12.78 -46.68 -26.37
N GLY A 9 13.13 -45.60 -25.67
CA GLY A 9 12.28 -45.02 -24.64
C GLY A 9 11.08 -44.26 -25.20
N ASP A 10 11.23 -43.59 -26.34
CA ASP A 10 10.15 -42.78 -26.91
C ASP A 10 8.95 -43.67 -27.37
N PRO A 11 9.15 -44.82 -28.07
CA PRO A 11 8.07 -45.75 -28.35
C PRO A 11 7.39 -46.32 -27.10
N ILE A 12 8.16 -46.64 -26.06
CA ILE A 12 7.62 -47.16 -24.79
C ILE A 12 6.72 -46.10 -24.12
N GLU A 13 7.17 -44.85 -24.07
CA GLU A 13 6.39 -43.76 -23.48
C GLU A 13 5.10 -43.50 -24.25
N VAL A 14 5.19 -43.40 -25.59
CA VAL A 14 4.01 -43.14 -26.43
C VAL A 14 3.01 -44.30 -26.34
N GLY A 15 3.49 -45.54 -26.34
CA GLY A 15 2.64 -46.72 -26.15
C GLY A 15 1.92 -46.71 -24.79
N ALA A 16 2.62 -46.35 -23.71
CA ALA A 16 2.02 -46.22 -22.39
C ALA A 16 0.95 -45.12 -22.33
N LEU A 17 1.21 -43.96 -22.94
CA LEU A 17 0.25 -42.86 -23.02
C LEU A 17 -0.98 -43.24 -23.84
N ALA A 18 -0.80 -43.90 -24.98
CA ALA A 18 -1.93 -44.33 -25.80
C ALA A 18 -2.78 -45.39 -25.10
N LYS A 19 -2.18 -46.28 -24.30
CA LYS A 19 -2.91 -47.26 -23.49
C LYS A 19 -3.78 -46.59 -22.42
N VAL A 20 -3.27 -45.55 -21.75
CA VAL A 20 -3.99 -44.90 -20.65
C VAL A 20 -4.96 -43.82 -21.14
N TYR A 21 -4.51 -42.95 -22.04
CA TYR A 21 -5.26 -41.78 -22.48
C TYR A 21 -5.98 -41.98 -23.84
N GLY A 22 -5.71 -43.08 -24.54
CA GLY A 22 -6.23 -43.34 -25.88
C GLY A 22 -7.43 -44.27 -25.97
N GLU A 23 -7.66 -45.18 -25.00
CA GLU A 23 -8.66 -46.27 -25.09
C GLU A 23 -10.10 -45.79 -25.39
N LYS A 24 -10.47 -44.58 -24.96
CA LYS A 24 -11.79 -43.97 -25.20
C LYS A 24 -11.72 -42.63 -25.92
N ARG A 25 -10.60 -42.35 -26.60
CA ARG A 25 -10.36 -41.04 -27.19
C ARG A 25 -10.79 -41.02 -28.66
N ASP A 26 -11.59 -40.02 -29.02
CA ASP A 26 -11.93 -39.73 -30.40
C ASP A 26 -10.66 -39.39 -31.20
N ARG A 27 -10.48 -40.01 -32.37
CA ARG A 27 -9.36 -39.78 -33.28
C ARG A 27 -9.32 -38.35 -33.84
N ASN A 28 -10.47 -37.69 -33.92
CA ASN A 28 -10.56 -36.28 -34.31
C ASN A 28 -10.19 -35.32 -33.16
N ARG A 29 -10.03 -35.83 -31.94
CA ARG A 29 -9.57 -35.09 -30.75
C ARG A 29 -8.40 -35.82 -30.09
N PRO A 30 -7.27 -35.97 -30.79
CA PRO A 30 -6.14 -36.77 -30.31
C PRO A 30 -5.57 -36.20 -29.01
N LEU A 31 -4.78 -37.01 -28.30
CA LEU A 31 -3.90 -36.50 -27.26
C LEU A 31 -2.71 -35.81 -27.92
N TRP A 32 -2.59 -34.50 -27.68
CA TRP A 32 -1.43 -33.73 -28.15
C TRP A 32 -0.20 -34.01 -27.29
N LEU A 33 0.90 -34.33 -27.96
CA LEU A 33 2.19 -34.67 -27.38
C LEU A 33 3.20 -33.54 -27.64
N GLY A 34 3.97 -33.23 -26.60
CA GLY A 34 5.02 -32.22 -26.65
C GLY A 34 6.08 -32.44 -25.56
N THR A 35 7.33 -32.10 -25.85
CA THR A 35 8.40 -31.94 -24.85
C THR A 35 8.98 -30.54 -24.95
N VAL A 36 9.54 -30.02 -23.85
CA VAL A 36 10.28 -28.75 -23.86
C VAL A 36 11.75 -28.97 -24.28
N LYS A 37 12.21 -30.22 -24.24
CA LYS A 37 13.61 -30.60 -24.47
C LYS A 37 14.09 -30.32 -25.89
N THR A 38 13.17 -30.25 -26.86
CA THR A 38 13.50 -29.87 -28.23
C THR A 38 13.90 -28.40 -28.37
N ASN A 39 13.60 -27.56 -27.38
CA ASN A 39 13.89 -26.13 -27.38
C ASN A 39 15.08 -25.78 -26.48
N ILE A 40 15.19 -26.40 -25.31
CA ILE A 40 16.17 -26.04 -24.27
C ILE A 40 17.06 -27.20 -23.81
N GLY A 41 17.00 -28.34 -24.51
CA GLY A 41 17.75 -29.54 -24.14
C GLY A 41 17.21 -30.27 -22.91
N HIS A 42 17.92 -31.31 -22.50
CA HIS A 42 17.59 -32.08 -21.30
C HIS A 42 18.23 -31.43 -20.06
N LEU A 43 17.45 -30.69 -19.27
CA LEU A 43 17.94 -29.99 -18.06
C LEU A 43 18.14 -30.89 -16.83
N GLU A 44 18.29 -32.19 -17.05
CA GLU A 44 18.55 -33.20 -16.03
C GLU A 44 17.58 -33.10 -14.82
N PRO A 45 17.97 -32.81 -13.56
CA PRO A 45 17.00 -32.65 -12.47
C PRO A 45 15.91 -31.60 -12.73
N ALA A 46 16.17 -30.59 -13.55
CA ALA A 46 15.21 -29.52 -13.85
C ALA A 46 14.29 -29.85 -15.04
N ALA A 47 14.44 -31.01 -15.69
CA ALA A 47 13.65 -31.36 -16.87
C ALA A 47 12.14 -31.49 -16.58
N GLY A 48 11.78 -31.98 -15.38
CA GLY A 48 10.38 -32.11 -14.95
C GLY A 48 9.69 -30.77 -14.76
N ILE A 49 10.31 -29.87 -13.99
CA ILE A 49 9.76 -28.53 -13.72
C ILE A 49 9.71 -27.68 -14.99
N ALA A 50 10.68 -27.80 -15.90
CA ALA A 50 10.62 -27.14 -17.20
C ALA A 50 9.41 -27.60 -18.04
N GLY A 51 9.08 -28.90 -17.98
CA GLY A 51 7.87 -29.44 -18.61
C GLY A 51 6.58 -28.87 -17.99
N LEU A 52 6.55 -28.71 -16.67
CA LEU A 52 5.43 -28.09 -15.96
C LEU A 52 5.27 -26.61 -16.33
N ILE A 53 6.37 -25.84 -16.39
CA ILE A 53 6.35 -24.43 -16.82
C ILE A 53 5.80 -24.29 -18.24
N LYS A 54 6.25 -25.16 -19.17
CA LYS A 54 5.69 -25.22 -20.53
C LYS A 54 4.17 -25.40 -20.50
N VAL A 55 3.68 -26.38 -19.75
CA VAL A 55 2.23 -26.67 -19.66
C VAL A 55 1.46 -25.49 -19.05
N ALA A 56 1.95 -24.90 -17.96
CA ALA A 56 1.31 -23.77 -17.30
C ALA A 56 1.21 -22.55 -18.24
N LEU A 57 2.28 -22.23 -18.96
CA LEU A 57 2.29 -21.14 -19.96
C LEU A 57 1.38 -21.47 -21.14
N SER A 58 1.38 -22.71 -21.63
CA SER A 58 0.48 -23.13 -22.71
C SER A 58 -0.99 -23.01 -22.34
N MET A 59 -1.37 -23.36 -21.10
CA MET A 59 -2.73 -23.16 -20.60
C MET A 59 -3.06 -21.68 -20.46
N LYS A 60 -2.13 -20.86 -19.92
CA LYS A 60 -2.32 -19.41 -19.76
C LYS A 60 -2.55 -18.71 -21.10
N HIS A 61 -1.77 -19.07 -22.13
CA HIS A 61 -1.84 -18.44 -23.45
C HIS A 61 -2.84 -19.12 -24.39
N GLY A 62 -3.46 -20.23 -23.98
CA GLY A 62 -4.37 -20.99 -24.83
C GLY A 62 -3.70 -21.58 -26.08
N ILE A 63 -2.39 -21.84 -26.04
CA ILE A 63 -1.61 -22.32 -27.20
C ILE A 63 -0.70 -23.47 -26.77
N ILE A 64 -0.70 -24.57 -27.53
CA ILE A 64 0.30 -25.63 -27.43
C ILE A 64 1.42 -25.30 -28.43
N PRO A 65 2.64 -24.98 -27.95
CA PRO A 65 3.72 -24.55 -28.81
C PRO A 65 4.31 -25.73 -29.59
N ARG A 66 4.77 -25.42 -30.80
CA ARG A 66 5.43 -26.35 -31.72
C ARG A 66 6.55 -27.17 -31.06
N HIS A 67 6.52 -28.47 -31.29
CA HIS A 67 7.61 -29.40 -31.06
C HIS A 67 8.62 -29.29 -32.21
N LEU A 68 9.88 -29.02 -31.88
CA LEU A 68 10.94 -28.87 -32.88
C LEU A 68 11.51 -30.24 -33.27
N ASN A 69 12.24 -30.31 -34.39
CA ASN A 69 13.01 -31.50 -34.82
C ASN A 69 12.16 -32.79 -34.99
N CYS A 70 10.90 -32.66 -35.37
CA CYS A 70 9.98 -33.78 -35.61
C CYS A 70 9.40 -33.70 -37.04
N GLU A 71 10.27 -33.78 -38.05
CA GLU A 71 9.87 -33.78 -39.47
C GLU A 71 9.38 -35.16 -39.91
N THR A 72 10.13 -36.21 -39.54
CA THR A 72 9.75 -37.61 -39.77
C THR A 72 9.48 -38.27 -38.42
N PRO A 73 8.23 -38.66 -38.11
CA PRO A 73 7.90 -39.37 -36.87
C PRO A 73 8.66 -40.69 -36.73
N ASN A 74 8.91 -41.14 -35.50
CA ASN A 74 9.59 -42.41 -35.26
C ASN A 74 8.78 -43.58 -35.85
N PRO A 75 9.35 -44.39 -36.76
CA PRO A 75 8.63 -45.49 -37.43
C PRO A 75 8.28 -46.66 -36.50
N ASP A 76 8.91 -46.76 -35.33
CA ASP A 76 8.59 -47.79 -34.33
C ASP A 76 7.28 -47.50 -33.56
N ILE A 77 6.62 -46.39 -33.89
CA ILE A 77 5.32 -45.99 -33.33
C ILE A 77 4.29 -46.00 -34.46
N ASP A 78 3.19 -46.73 -34.26
CA ASP A 78 2.06 -46.77 -35.19
C ASP A 78 1.19 -45.51 -35.03
N TRP A 79 1.64 -44.39 -35.61
CA TRP A 79 0.95 -43.09 -35.49
C TRP A 79 -0.45 -43.07 -36.12
N ASP A 80 -0.74 -43.97 -37.06
CA ASP A 80 -2.05 -44.05 -37.72
C ASP A 80 -3.08 -44.82 -36.88
N ALA A 81 -2.62 -45.79 -36.06
CA ALA A 81 -3.49 -46.54 -35.17
C ALA A 81 -3.79 -45.82 -33.84
N LEU A 82 -2.83 -45.04 -33.32
CA LEU A 82 -2.91 -44.46 -31.98
C LEU A 82 -3.60 -43.07 -31.98
N PRO A 83 -4.54 -42.78 -31.05
CA PRO A 83 -5.20 -41.47 -30.96
C PRO A 83 -4.32 -40.42 -30.26
N VAL A 84 -3.06 -40.33 -30.65
CA VAL A 84 -2.04 -39.42 -30.11
C VAL A 84 -1.31 -38.73 -31.27
N ARG A 85 -0.95 -37.45 -31.13
CA ARG A 85 -0.24 -36.70 -32.17
C ARG A 85 0.79 -35.76 -31.58
N VAL A 86 1.94 -35.65 -32.22
CA VAL A 86 2.95 -34.64 -31.88
C VAL A 86 2.49 -33.29 -32.43
N ALA A 87 2.59 -32.23 -31.62
CA ALA A 87 2.29 -30.87 -32.06
C ALA A 87 3.43 -30.32 -32.94
N THR A 88 3.46 -30.68 -34.23
CA THR A 88 4.52 -30.27 -35.19
C THR A 88 4.40 -28.81 -35.64
N GLU A 89 3.32 -28.14 -35.25
CA GLU A 89 3.03 -26.72 -35.43
C GLU A 89 2.48 -26.15 -34.12
N SER A 90 2.42 -24.82 -33.99
CA SER A 90 1.71 -24.20 -32.87
C SER A 90 0.21 -24.34 -33.11
N ILE A 91 -0.50 -24.85 -32.12
CA ILE A 91 -1.95 -25.12 -32.21
C ILE A 91 -2.68 -24.47 -31.05
N ASP A 92 -3.91 -24.03 -31.30
CA ASP A 92 -4.78 -23.55 -30.24
C ASP A 92 -5.06 -24.68 -29.26
N TRP A 93 -5.12 -24.32 -27.98
CA TRP A 93 -5.46 -25.25 -26.93
C TRP A 93 -6.90 -25.75 -27.12
N PRO A 94 -7.15 -27.06 -27.22
CA PRO A 94 -8.51 -27.56 -27.45
C PRO A 94 -9.45 -27.18 -26.29
N THR A 95 -10.39 -26.27 -26.55
CA THR A 95 -11.37 -25.81 -25.57
C THR A 95 -12.54 -26.79 -25.44
N SER A 96 -13.25 -26.68 -24.32
CA SER A 96 -14.43 -27.47 -24.01
C SER A 96 -15.28 -26.68 -23.01
N ASP A 97 -16.57 -26.50 -23.28
CA ASP A 97 -17.43 -25.69 -22.41
C ASP A 97 -17.64 -26.32 -21.03
N ASP A 98 -17.59 -27.65 -20.96
CA ASP A 98 -17.90 -28.42 -19.75
C ASP A 98 -16.69 -28.74 -18.86
N ARG A 99 -15.46 -28.37 -19.26
CA ARG A 99 -14.26 -28.73 -18.49
C ARG A 99 -13.09 -27.76 -18.65
N PRO A 100 -12.35 -27.48 -17.56
CA PRO A 100 -11.11 -26.72 -17.64
C PRO A 100 -10.04 -27.45 -18.47
N PRO A 101 -9.05 -26.72 -19.01
CA PRO A 101 -7.94 -27.32 -19.74
C PRO A 101 -7.13 -28.24 -18.82
N ARG A 102 -6.75 -29.43 -19.31
CA ARG A 102 -5.97 -30.43 -18.55
C ARG A 102 -4.80 -30.95 -19.38
N ALA A 103 -3.67 -31.23 -18.71
CA ALA A 103 -2.51 -31.85 -19.34
C ALA A 103 -1.74 -32.74 -18.36
N GLY A 104 -0.97 -33.68 -18.92
CA GLY A 104 -0.06 -34.53 -18.16
C GLY A 104 1.40 -34.10 -18.32
N VAL A 105 2.18 -34.15 -17.25
CA VAL A 105 3.64 -33.93 -17.27
C VAL A 105 4.34 -35.18 -16.74
N SER A 106 5.16 -35.82 -17.57
CA SER A 106 5.92 -37.03 -17.21
C SER A 106 7.41 -36.74 -17.10
N ALA A 107 8.07 -37.34 -16.10
CA ALA A 107 9.52 -37.39 -15.98
C ALA A 107 9.96 -38.77 -15.46
N PHE A 108 10.92 -39.39 -16.16
CA PHE A 108 11.41 -40.72 -15.84
C PHE A 108 12.91 -40.65 -15.58
N ALA A 109 13.35 -41.10 -14.40
CA ALA A 109 14.75 -41.10 -14.01
C ALA A 109 15.43 -42.38 -14.49
N LEU A 110 16.74 -42.29 -14.76
CA LEU A 110 17.56 -43.47 -15.09
C LEU A 110 17.53 -44.55 -14.00
N SER A 111 17.32 -44.16 -12.73
CA SER A 111 17.15 -45.08 -11.60
C SER A 111 15.86 -45.93 -11.68
N GLY A 112 14.96 -45.65 -12.62
CA GLY A 112 13.66 -46.29 -12.75
C GLY A 112 12.54 -45.60 -11.95
N THR A 113 12.84 -44.50 -11.26
CA THR A 113 11.80 -43.70 -10.57
C THR A 113 11.02 -42.86 -11.58
N ASN A 114 9.69 -43.01 -11.58
CA ASN A 114 8.79 -42.34 -12.51
C ASN A 114 7.89 -41.35 -11.77
N ALA A 115 7.71 -40.16 -12.34
CA ALA A 115 6.75 -39.17 -11.88
C ALA A 115 5.81 -38.78 -13.03
N HIS A 116 4.51 -38.70 -12.72
CA HIS A 116 3.49 -38.18 -13.64
C HIS A 116 2.54 -37.25 -12.89
N LEU A 117 2.43 -36.01 -13.36
CA LEU A 117 1.53 -35.00 -12.81
C LEU A 117 0.35 -34.81 -13.76
N VAL A 118 -0.86 -34.68 -13.21
CA VAL A 118 -2.04 -34.20 -13.93
C VAL A 118 -2.26 -32.75 -13.50
N VAL A 119 -2.24 -31.84 -14.46
CA VAL A 119 -2.39 -30.40 -14.26
C VAL A 119 -3.72 -29.97 -14.85
N GLU A 120 -4.47 -29.17 -14.11
CA GLU A 120 -5.71 -28.54 -14.54
C GLU A 120 -5.51 -27.02 -14.51
N GLY A 121 -5.91 -26.33 -15.58
CA GLY A 121 -5.82 -24.87 -15.64
C GLY A 121 -6.90 -24.22 -14.78
N TYR A 122 -6.52 -23.13 -14.14
CA TYR A 122 -7.41 -22.33 -13.31
C TYR A 122 -8.42 -21.57 -14.19
N ALA A 123 -9.71 -21.87 -14.05
CA ALA A 123 -10.80 -21.09 -14.61
C ALA A 123 -11.42 -20.24 -13.50
N GLU A 124 -11.49 -18.91 -13.67
CA GLU A 124 -12.19 -18.04 -12.74
C GLU A 124 -13.67 -18.49 -12.65
N ALA A 125 -14.21 -18.63 -11.43
CA ALA A 125 -15.65 -18.76 -11.27
C ALA A 125 -16.30 -17.54 -11.96
N LYS A 126 -17.32 -17.77 -12.80
CA LYS A 126 -18.06 -16.75 -13.58
C LYS A 126 -18.69 -15.60 -12.75
N THR A 127 -18.39 -15.49 -11.46
CA THR A 127 -18.86 -14.46 -10.54
C THR A 127 -17.86 -13.32 -10.47
N VAL A 128 -17.95 -12.42 -11.43
CA VAL A 128 -18.00 -10.95 -11.37
C VAL A 128 -17.70 -10.52 -12.80
N SER A 129 -18.65 -9.87 -13.47
CA SER A 129 -18.50 -9.30 -14.81
C SER A 129 -17.15 -8.58 -14.94
N ALA A 130 -16.22 -9.21 -15.65
CA ALA A 130 -14.94 -8.64 -16.01
C ALA A 130 -15.18 -7.59 -17.12
N PRO A 131 -14.60 -6.38 -17.06
CA PRO A 131 -14.55 -5.48 -18.21
C PRO A 131 -13.98 -6.17 -19.47
N ASP A 132 -14.56 -5.84 -20.62
CA ASP A 132 -14.44 -6.47 -21.95
C ASP A 132 -13.06 -6.34 -22.65
N SER A 133 -12.02 -5.85 -21.98
CA SER A 133 -10.69 -5.65 -22.59
C SER A 133 -9.80 -6.88 -22.43
N PRO A 134 -8.99 -7.26 -23.44
CA PRO A 134 -8.06 -8.39 -23.33
C PRO A 134 -6.97 -8.10 -22.27
N ARG A 135 -7.06 -8.79 -21.13
CA ARG A 135 -6.18 -8.62 -19.96
C ARG A 135 -4.86 -9.37 -20.14
N HIS A 136 -3.92 -8.78 -20.87
CA HIS A 136 -2.65 -9.43 -21.24
C HIS A 136 -1.66 -9.64 -20.07
N PHE A 137 -1.84 -8.95 -18.93
CA PHE A 137 -0.79 -8.83 -17.89
C PHE A 137 -1.07 -9.52 -16.56
N ASN A 138 -2.29 -10.02 -16.34
CA ASN A 138 -2.70 -10.50 -15.03
C ASN A 138 -1.93 -11.78 -14.64
N ALA A 139 -1.46 -11.77 -13.40
CA ALA A 139 -0.78 -12.87 -12.73
C ALA A 139 -1.66 -13.49 -11.61
N GLY A 140 -2.87 -12.96 -11.40
CA GLY A 140 -3.83 -13.48 -10.42
C GLY A 140 -5.25 -12.91 -10.60
N SER A 141 -6.18 -13.40 -9.79
CA SER A 141 -7.57 -12.92 -9.73
C SER A 141 -7.65 -11.55 -9.06
N PHE A 142 -8.76 -10.86 -9.30
CA PHE A 142 -9.04 -9.61 -8.60
C PHE A 142 -9.42 -9.86 -7.13
N VAL A 143 -8.97 -8.98 -6.26
CA VAL A 143 -9.30 -8.95 -4.84
C VAL A 143 -9.88 -7.58 -4.51
N SER A 144 -11.02 -7.58 -3.81
CA SER A 144 -11.56 -6.34 -3.22
C SER A 144 -10.77 -6.04 -1.95
N VAL A 145 -10.16 -4.85 -1.90
CA VAL A 145 -9.33 -4.41 -0.80
C VAL A 145 -10.21 -3.71 0.24
N LYS A 146 -10.35 -4.35 1.41
CA LYS A 146 -11.12 -3.79 2.51
C LYS A 146 -10.32 -2.69 3.20
N ALA A 147 -11.00 -1.61 3.58
CA ALA A 147 -10.43 -0.60 4.45
C ALA A 147 -10.31 -1.16 5.88
N SER A 148 -9.15 -0.96 6.51
CA SER A 148 -9.02 -1.12 7.96
C SER A 148 -9.60 0.14 8.62
N LEU A 149 -10.68 -0.01 9.38
CA LEU A 149 -11.36 1.10 10.05
C LEU A 149 -11.09 1.07 11.56
N PRO A 150 -11.16 2.22 12.27
CA PRO A 150 -11.17 2.21 13.74
C PRO A 150 -12.36 1.41 14.28
N GLU A 151 -12.17 0.69 15.39
CA GLU A 151 -13.19 -0.19 16.01
C GLU A 151 -14.55 0.52 16.18
N ALA A 152 -14.54 1.78 16.65
CA ALA A 152 -15.75 2.58 16.83
C ALA A 152 -16.57 2.84 15.55
N VAL A 153 -15.97 2.64 14.36
CA VAL A 153 -16.56 2.94 13.05
C VAL A 153 -16.89 1.65 12.28
N GLU A 154 -16.39 0.49 12.70
CA GLU A 154 -16.65 -0.81 12.03
C GLU A 154 -18.13 -1.20 12.04
N GLU A 155 -18.90 -0.73 13.03
CA GLU A 155 -20.34 -1.01 13.15
C GLU A 155 -21.21 -0.24 12.15
N SER A 156 -20.67 0.74 11.43
CA SER A 156 -21.39 1.55 10.44
C SER A 156 -20.47 2.02 9.30
N PRO A 157 -20.04 1.08 8.41
CA PRO A 157 -19.17 1.42 7.29
C PRO A 157 -19.89 2.27 6.23
N PRO A 158 -19.17 3.14 5.50
CA PRO A 158 -19.76 4.03 4.50
C PRO A 158 -20.27 3.26 3.27
N THR A 159 -21.22 3.90 2.58
CA THR A 159 -21.80 3.40 1.31
C THR A 159 -20.77 3.47 0.16
N GLU A 160 -20.62 2.36 -0.59
CA GLU A 160 -19.52 1.95 -1.51
C GLU A 160 -19.16 2.83 -2.74
N LYS A 161 -19.29 4.16 -2.71
CA LYS A 161 -18.89 5.01 -3.84
C LYS A 161 -17.56 5.73 -3.60
N SER A 162 -16.45 4.98 -3.54
CA SER A 162 -15.12 5.58 -3.59
C SER A 162 -14.77 5.95 -5.04
N ARG A 163 -14.28 7.17 -5.26
CA ARG A 163 -13.67 7.54 -6.54
C ARG A 163 -12.28 6.89 -6.67
N PRO A 164 -11.79 6.60 -7.88
CA PRO A 164 -10.41 6.17 -8.08
C PRO A 164 -9.43 7.25 -7.63
N ARG A 165 -8.36 6.86 -6.94
CA ARG A 165 -7.30 7.79 -6.54
C ARG A 165 -6.51 8.26 -7.78
N GLY A 166 -6.40 9.58 -7.96
CA GLY A 166 -5.62 10.17 -9.06
C GLY A 166 -4.11 10.05 -8.88
N THR A 167 -3.63 10.02 -7.64
CA THR A 167 -2.20 9.94 -7.29
C THR A 167 -1.88 8.60 -6.66
N ARG A 168 -0.78 7.98 -7.11
CA ARG A 168 -0.36 6.62 -6.75
C ARG A 168 1.07 6.61 -6.22
N LEU A 169 1.36 5.64 -5.37
CA LEU A 169 2.70 5.34 -4.88
C LEU A 169 3.21 4.03 -5.49
N LEU A 170 4.34 4.09 -6.19
CA LEU A 170 5.13 2.92 -6.58
C LEU A 170 6.30 2.77 -5.60
N PRO A 171 6.21 1.88 -4.59
CA PRO A 171 7.32 1.64 -3.67
C PRO A 171 8.38 0.76 -4.35
N LEU A 172 9.60 1.27 -4.41
CA LEU A 172 10.76 0.52 -4.88
C LEU A 172 11.73 0.28 -3.72
N SER A 173 12.43 -0.86 -3.74
CA SER A 173 13.50 -1.10 -2.78
C SER A 173 14.61 -2.01 -3.31
N GLY A 174 15.79 -1.87 -2.70
CA GLY A 174 16.98 -2.66 -2.98
C GLY A 174 17.79 -2.97 -1.72
N LYS A 175 18.63 -4.01 -1.79
CA LYS A 175 19.66 -4.26 -0.76
C LYS A 175 20.86 -3.31 -0.90
N SER A 176 20.94 -2.57 -1.99
CA SER A 176 21.91 -1.51 -2.25
C SER A 176 21.25 -0.40 -3.06
N GLY A 177 21.84 0.80 -3.05
CA GLY A 177 21.42 1.89 -3.94
C GLY A 177 21.58 1.53 -5.43
N GLU A 178 22.59 0.74 -5.78
CA GLU A 178 22.77 0.23 -7.15
C GLU A 178 21.61 -0.66 -7.60
N ALA A 179 21.17 -1.58 -6.74
CA ALA A 179 20.01 -2.42 -7.03
C ALA A 179 18.72 -1.59 -7.18
N LEU A 180 18.55 -0.55 -6.36
CA LEU A 180 17.40 0.35 -6.47
C LEU A 180 17.40 1.11 -7.79
N ARG A 181 18.56 1.66 -8.20
CA ARG A 181 18.75 2.31 -9.49
C ARG A 181 18.42 1.39 -10.67
N GLU A 182 18.99 0.18 -10.68
CA GLU A 182 18.76 -0.77 -11.76
C GLU A 182 17.28 -1.19 -11.81
N LEU A 183 16.62 -1.35 -10.65
CA LEU A 183 15.20 -1.65 -10.58
C LEU A 183 14.37 -0.56 -11.26
N SER A 184 14.67 0.72 -11.00
CA SER A 184 14.01 1.85 -11.67
C SER A 184 14.19 1.81 -13.18
N GLY A 185 15.40 1.50 -13.65
CA GLY A 185 15.69 1.27 -15.08
C GLY A 185 14.88 0.12 -15.67
N ARG A 186 14.71 -0.99 -14.95
CA ARG A 186 13.88 -2.13 -15.39
C ARG A 186 12.40 -1.76 -15.48
N TYR A 187 11.88 -0.90 -14.60
CA TYR A 187 10.52 -0.38 -14.71
C TYR A 187 10.36 0.53 -15.93
N LEU A 188 11.36 1.35 -16.27
CA LEU A 188 11.35 2.12 -17.52
C LEU A 188 11.31 1.20 -18.74
N CYS A 189 12.20 0.19 -18.82
CA CYS A 189 12.17 -0.79 -19.91
C CYS A 189 10.85 -1.58 -19.97
N TRP A 190 10.24 -1.85 -18.82
CA TRP A 190 8.92 -2.48 -18.76
C TRP A 190 7.86 -1.58 -19.37
N LEU A 191 7.81 -0.29 -19.02
CA LEU A 191 6.89 0.68 -19.63
C LEU A 191 7.07 0.79 -21.15
N ASP A 192 8.32 0.80 -21.63
CA ASP A 192 8.63 0.86 -23.05
C ASP A 192 8.22 -0.42 -23.80
N GLY A 193 8.37 -1.59 -23.18
CA GLY A 193 8.03 -2.88 -23.79
C GLY A 193 6.52 -3.18 -23.87
N HIS A 194 5.67 -2.37 -23.23
CA HIS A 194 4.23 -2.63 -23.11
C HIS A 194 3.34 -1.73 -23.97
N SER A 195 3.92 -0.78 -24.74
CA SER A 195 3.23 0.14 -25.65
C SER A 195 1.90 0.67 -25.08
N LEU A 196 1.95 1.31 -23.91
CA LEU A 196 0.74 1.75 -23.20
C LEU A 196 -0.10 2.76 -24.00
N GLU A 197 0.50 3.41 -24.98
CA GLU A 197 -0.14 4.35 -25.93
C GLU A 197 -1.21 3.69 -26.81
N ASP A 198 -1.18 2.36 -26.97
CA ASP A 198 -2.15 1.61 -27.78
C ASP A 198 -3.46 1.32 -27.03
N TYR A 199 -3.54 1.63 -25.73
CA TYR A 199 -4.69 1.35 -24.87
C TYR A 199 -5.52 2.61 -24.58
N SER A 200 -6.79 2.42 -24.19
CA SER A 200 -7.62 3.52 -23.68
C SER A 200 -7.12 4.04 -22.34
N ASP A 201 -7.41 5.31 -22.03
CA ASP A 201 -7.01 5.96 -20.77
C ASP A 201 -7.44 5.14 -19.54
N ASP A 202 -8.69 4.67 -19.49
CA ASP A 202 -9.20 3.81 -18.40
C ASP A 202 -8.37 2.53 -18.21
N THR A 203 -7.92 1.94 -19.32
CA THR A 203 -7.10 0.71 -19.29
C THR A 203 -5.70 1.02 -18.77
N VAL A 204 -5.11 2.14 -19.21
CA VAL A 204 -3.82 2.62 -18.73
C VAL A 204 -3.87 2.91 -17.23
N GLU A 205 -4.89 3.61 -16.75
CA GLU A 205 -5.08 3.87 -15.32
C GLU A 205 -5.19 2.59 -14.50
N SER A 206 -5.90 1.59 -15.01
CA SER A 206 -5.99 0.27 -14.37
C SER A 206 -4.61 -0.39 -14.29
N ILE A 207 -3.86 -0.44 -15.39
CA ILE A 207 -2.52 -1.05 -15.45
C ILE A 207 -1.57 -0.35 -14.46
N LEU A 208 -1.56 0.98 -14.44
CA LEU A 208 -0.73 1.77 -13.53
C LEU A 208 -1.04 1.47 -12.06
N SER A 209 -2.33 1.34 -11.74
CA SER A 209 -2.77 1.02 -10.38
C SER A 209 -2.45 -0.42 -9.98
N GLU A 210 -2.60 -1.38 -10.90
CA GLU A 210 -2.25 -2.79 -10.67
C GLU A 210 -0.73 -2.98 -10.56
N MET A 211 0.06 -2.19 -11.29
CA MET A 211 1.51 -2.14 -11.16
C MET A 211 1.91 -1.67 -9.76
N ALA A 212 1.36 -0.52 -9.32
CA ALA A 212 1.59 0.02 -7.97
C ALA A 212 1.18 -1.00 -6.90
N TRP A 213 -0.03 -1.56 -6.99
CA TRP A 213 -0.53 -2.61 -6.10
C TRP A 213 0.43 -3.82 -6.05
N THR A 214 0.86 -4.31 -7.20
CA THR A 214 1.75 -5.48 -7.27
C THR A 214 3.09 -5.20 -6.61
N ALA A 215 3.67 -4.02 -6.84
CA ALA A 215 4.92 -3.61 -6.22
C ALA A 215 4.77 -3.41 -4.70
N SER A 216 3.61 -2.93 -4.26
CA SER A 216 3.27 -2.68 -2.87
C SER A 216 3.04 -3.93 -2.03
N VAL A 217 2.32 -4.94 -2.54
CA VAL A 217 1.93 -6.12 -1.73
C VAL A 217 2.55 -7.43 -2.21
N GLY A 218 3.15 -7.42 -3.40
CA GLY A 218 3.70 -8.61 -4.07
C GLY A 218 5.22 -8.66 -4.08
N ARG A 219 5.92 -7.78 -3.36
CA ARG A 219 7.38 -7.69 -3.31
C ARG A 219 7.86 -7.54 -1.87
N ASP A 220 9.10 -7.96 -1.63
CA ASP A 220 9.79 -7.67 -0.39
C ASP A 220 10.28 -6.20 -0.39
N HIS A 221 10.25 -5.56 0.78
CA HIS A 221 10.69 -4.18 0.96
C HIS A 221 12.03 -4.12 1.72
N PHE A 222 13.11 -3.91 0.98
CA PHE A 222 14.50 -3.85 1.47
C PHE A 222 14.86 -2.47 2.07
N PRO A 223 16.04 -2.35 2.72
CA PRO A 223 16.42 -1.11 3.42
C PRO A 223 16.63 0.13 2.53
N TYR A 224 17.17 0.00 1.31
CA TYR A 224 17.24 1.14 0.39
C TYR A 224 15.88 1.29 -0.27
N ARG A 225 15.20 2.40 -0.01
CA ARG A 225 13.79 2.62 -0.38
C ARG A 225 13.65 3.91 -1.16
N ALA A 226 12.75 3.90 -2.13
CA ALA A 226 12.28 5.08 -2.82
C ALA A 226 10.77 4.95 -3.06
N GLY A 227 10.02 6.00 -2.74
CA GLY A 227 8.60 6.09 -3.03
C GLY A 227 8.37 6.95 -4.25
N VAL A 228 8.09 6.33 -5.40
CA VAL A 228 7.81 7.07 -6.63
C VAL A 228 6.33 7.46 -6.65
N VAL A 229 6.05 8.75 -6.54
CA VAL A 229 4.70 9.32 -6.55
C VAL A 229 4.36 9.79 -7.95
N PHE A 230 3.24 9.35 -8.50
CA PHE A 230 2.89 9.64 -9.89
C PHE A 230 1.37 9.65 -10.11
N ARG A 231 0.93 10.28 -11.20
CA ARG A 231 -0.48 10.39 -11.59
C ARG A 231 -0.78 9.69 -12.91
N ASP A 232 0.20 9.71 -13.79
CA ASP A 232 0.11 9.25 -15.18
C ASP A 232 1.45 8.63 -15.62
N VAL A 233 1.50 8.13 -16.86
CA VAL A 233 2.69 7.51 -17.43
C VAL A 233 3.86 8.50 -17.54
N GLU A 234 3.59 9.77 -17.83
CA GLU A 234 4.62 10.80 -18.03
C GLU A 234 5.33 11.13 -16.72
N SER A 235 4.57 11.46 -15.68
CA SER A 235 5.09 11.68 -14.32
C SER A 235 5.83 10.45 -13.80
N LEU A 236 5.29 9.24 -13.99
CA LEU A 236 5.98 8.01 -13.62
C LEU A 236 7.33 7.85 -14.32
N ARG A 237 7.38 8.07 -15.64
CA ARG A 237 8.63 8.00 -16.41
C ARG A 237 9.65 9.02 -15.92
N ARG A 238 9.21 10.25 -15.64
CA ARG A 238 10.08 11.32 -15.13
C ARG A 238 10.72 10.93 -13.80
N GLU A 239 9.91 10.52 -12.82
CA GLU A 239 10.42 10.16 -11.49
C GLU A 239 11.33 8.91 -11.53
N LEU A 240 10.97 7.89 -12.33
CA LEU A 240 11.81 6.70 -12.50
C LEU A 240 13.16 7.01 -13.16
N ARG A 241 13.20 7.93 -14.14
CA ARG A 241 14.46 8.37 -14.77
C ARG A 241 15.34 9.11 -13.76
N ALA A 242 14.76 10.05 -13.02
CA ALA A 242 15.48 10.76 -11.96
C ALA A 242 16.11 9.77 -10.95
N LEU A 243 15.35 8.73 -10.59
CA LEU A 243 15.83 7.69 -9.69
C LEU A 243 16.94 6.82 -10.31
N ALA A 244 16.82 6.46 -11.59
CA ALA A 244 17.83 5.70 -12.34
C ALA A 244 19.13 6.50 -12.56
N GLU A 245 19.05 7.82 -12.66
CA GLU A 245 20.20 8.71 -12.89
C GLU A 245 20.84 9.21 -11.58
N SER A 246 20.16 9.07 -10.44
CA SER A 246 20.56 9.60 -9.13
C SER A 246 22.00 9.23 -8.69
N SER A 247 22.93 10.15 -8.45
CA SER A 247 24.33 9.77 -8.17
C SER A 247 24.57 9.06 -6.81
N GLY A 248 23.59 9.00 -5.93
CA GLY A 248 23.65 8.30 -4.65
C GLY A 248 22.31 8.25 -3.93
N PHE A 249 22.15 7.28 -3.03
CA PHE A 249 20.97 7.13 -2.18
C PHE A 249 21.37 7.36 -0.72
N SER A 250 20.49 8.01 0.03
CA SER A 250 20.65 8.12 1.48
C SER A 250 20.79 6.73 2.10
N LYS A 251 21.71 6.60 3.07
CA LYS A 251 21.89 5.33 3.77
C LYS A 251 20.58 4.98 4.51
N PRO A 252 20.15 3.71 4.47
CA PRO A 252 18.99 3.25 5.22
C PRO A 252 19.16 3.55 6.70
N ARG A 253 18.09 4.03 7.33
CA ARG A 253 17.99 4.13 8.78
C ARG A 253 17.10 2.99 9.30
N PRO A 254 17.34 2.49 10.51
CA PRO A 254 16.38 1.59 11.15
C PRO A 254 15.04 2.31 11.35
N ALA A 255 13.96 1.54 11.44
CA ALA A 255 12.67 2.09 11.84
C ALA A 255 12.75 2.58 13.28
N GLY A 256 12.56 3.88 13.50
CA GLY A 256 12.62 4.49 14.82
C GLY A 256 11.25 4.82 15.41
N LYS A 257 11.28 5.45 16.60
CA LYS A 257 10.07 5.91 17.27
C LYS A 257 9.42 7.03 16.48
N THR A 258 8.09 6.96 16.37
CA THR A 258 7.29 7.95 15.67
C THR A 258 6.51 8.81 16.68
N ALA A 259 6.49 10.13 16.50
CA ALA A 259 5.63 11.02 17.26
C ALA A 259 4.57 11.66 16.36
N PHE A 260 3.33 11.75 16.82
CA PHE A 260 2.29 12.52 16.14
C PHE A 260 2.16 13.89 16.82
N VAL A 261 2.23 14.96 16.03
CA VAL A 261 2.12 16.33 16.52
C VAL A 261 0.87 16.97 15.94
N PHE A 262 -0.10 17.23 16.81
CA PHE A 262 -1.41 17.80 16.49
C PHE A 262 -1.33 19.32 16.68
N ALA A 263 -1.13 20.04 15.58
CA ALA A 263 -0.96 21.49 15.62
C ALA A 263 -2.30 22.23 15.66
N ASP A 264 -2.27 23.51 16.00
CA ASP A 264 -3.43 24.39 15.93
C ASP A 264 -3.87 24.58 14.45
N GLY A 265 -4.92 23.85 14.07
CA GLY A 265 -5.47 23.92 12.73
C GLY A 265 -6.02 25.31 12.40
N ASN A 266 -5.64 25.87 11.26
CA ASN A 266 -6.36 27.00 10.67
C ASN A 266 -7.65 26.47 10.02
N THR A 267 -8.76 26.58 10.73
CA THR A 267 -10.08 26.05 10.33
C THR A 267 -10.67 26.70 9.08
N ARG A 268 -10.19 27.89 8.68
CA ARG A 268 -10.64 28.58 7.46
C ARG A 268 -10.36 27.83 6.16
N ARG A 269 -9.55 26.75 6.22
CA ARG A 269 -9.14 25.96 5.05
C ARG A 269 -9.89 24.64 4.86
N ILE A 270 -10.68 24.20 5.84
CA ILE A 270 -11.38 22.90 5.76
C ILE A 270 -12.35 22.86 4.57
N GLY A 271 -12.99 23.99 4.23
CA GLY A 271 -13.93 24.07 3.10
C GLY A 271 -13.31 23.92 1.70
N SER A 272 -12.06 24.35 1.51
CA SER A 272 -11.35 24.19 0.22
C SER A 272 -10.86 22.76 -0.02
N ASP A 273 -10.83 21.94 1.02
CA ASP A 273 -10.14 20.64 1.05
C ASP A 273 -11.14 19.46 1.05
N SER A 274 -12.39 19.74 0.67
CA SER A 274 -13.53 18.82 0.71
C SER A 274 -13.37 17.62 -0.23
N GLU A 275 -12.68 17.79 -1.35
CA GLU A 275 -12.45 16.72 -2.32
C GLU A 275 -11.54 15.61 -1.75
N PHE A 276 -10.49 15.99 -1.00
CA PHE A 276 -9.60 15.02 -0.35
C PHE A 276 -10.33 14.22 0.74
N CYS A 277 -11.11 14.90 1.59
CA CYS A 277 -11.92 14.25 2.63
C CYS A 277 -12.98 13.30 2.04
N GLN A 278 -13.47 13.59 0.84
CA GLN A 278 -14.42 12.74 0.11
C GLN A 278 -13.75 11.56 -0.61
N ALA A 279 -12.50 11.72 -1.03
CA ALA A 279 -11.77 10.71 -1.80
C ALA A 279 -11.24 9.54 -0.94
N GLU A 280 -10.94 9.77 0.33
CA GLU A 280 -10.36 8.76 1.23
C GLU A 280 -11.43 8.06 2.10
N PRO A 281 -11.74 6.76 1.85
CA PRO A 281 -12.84 6.07 2.53
C PRO A 281 -12.69 6.00 4.05
N VAL A 282 -11.46 5.83 4.55
CA VAL A 282 -11.17 5.76 5.99
C VAL A 282 -11.49 7.10 6.66
N MET A 283 -11.04 8.20 6.07
CA MET A 283 -11.33 9.54 6.58
C MET A 283 -12.82 9.81 6.57
N ARG A 284 -13.48 9.50 5.44
CA ARG A 284 -14.92 9.69 5.28
C ARG A 284 -15.72 9.00 6.36
N SER A 285 -15.37 7.75 6.68
CA SER A 285 -16.03 6.95 7.72
C SER A 285 -15.94 7.61 9.10
N VAL A 286 -14.76 8.12 9.46
CA VAL A 286 -14.54 8.80 10.75
C VAL A 286 -15.32 10.10 10.82
N LEU A 287 -15.32 10.90 9.74
CA LEU A 287 -16.06 12.15 9.66
C LEU A 287 -17.57 11.92 9.75
N ASP A 288 -18.10 10.89 9.07
CA ASP A 288 -19.50 10.48 9.15
C ASP A 288 -19.92 10.11 10.57
N TYR A 289 -19.09 9.33 11.26
CA TYR A 289 -19.34 8.94 12.64
C TYR A 289 -19.38 10.16 13.58
N CYS A 290 -18.40 11.07 13.45
CA CYS A 290 -18.37 12.29 14.24
C CYS A 290 -19.57 13.20 13.95
N ASP A 291 -19.94 13.36 12.69
CA ASP A 291 -21.07 14.18 12.28
C ASP A 291 -22.41 13.64 12.81
N ALA A 292 -22.59 12.32 12.87
CA ALA A 292 -23.76 11.70 13.48
C ALA A 292 -23.90 12.05 14.97
N ILE A 293 -22.81 11.93 15.75
CA ILE A 293 -22.81 12.29 17.17
C ILE A 293 -23.07 13.79 17.35
N PHE A 294 -22.43 14.63 16.53
CA PHE A 294 -22.60 16.08 16.64
C PHE A 294 -24.03 16.52 16.33
N ARG A 295 -24.68 15.92 15.33
CA ARG A 295 -26.10 16.17 15.00
C ARG A 295 -27.02 15.82 16.16
N ASP A 296 -26.78 14.68 16.82
CA ASP A 296 -27.61 14.23 17.93
C ASP A 296 -27.51 15.19 19.14
N GLU A 297 -26.35 15.80 19.36
CA GLU A 297 -26.14 16.70 20.50
C GLU A 297 -26.48 18.17 20.21
N GLN A 298 -26.16 18.66 19.01
CA GLN A 298 -26.24 20.09 18.67
C GLN A 298 -27.35 20.41 17.66
N GLY A 299 -28.01 19.40 17.08
CA GLY A 299 -29.09 19.58 16.11
C GLY A 299 -28.64 20.12 14.75
N ALA A 300 -27.33 20.14 14.48
CA ALA A 300 -26.75 20.67 13.24
C ALA A 300 -25.64 19.77 12.70
N SER A 301 -25.32 19.92 11.42
CA SER A 301 -24.40 19.04 10.69
C SER A 301 -22.97 19.61 10.70
N LEU A 302 -22.08 19.01 11.50
CA LEU A 302 -20.67 19.42 11.57
C LEU A 302 -19.99 19.31 10.20
N LEU A 303 -20.27 18.22 9.50
CA LEU A 303 -19.69 17.95 8.19
C LEU A 303 -20.15 18.95 7.14
N ASP A 304 -21.39 19.42 7.24
CA ASP A 304 -21.93 20.41 6.30
C ASP A 304 -21.28 21.77 6.55
N ALA A 305 -21.04 22.11 7.82
CA ALA A 305 -20.25 23.28 8.19
C ALA A 305 -18.80 23.18 7.68
N MET A 306 -18.19 22.01 7.77
CA MET A 306 -16.82 21.76 7.30
C MET A 306 -16.68 21.82 5.77
N LEU A 307 -17.57 21.16 5.02
CA LEU A 307 -17.41 20.94 3.59
C LEU A 307 -18.16 21.96 2.71
N ASN A 308 -19.31 22.45 3.18
CA ASN A 308 -20.20 23.33 2.41
C ASN A 308 -20.30 24.74 3.02
N GLY A 309 -19.64 25.00 4.15
CA GLY A 309 -19.58 26.31 4.76
C GLY A 309 -20.89 26.78 5.40
N SER A 310 -21.76 25.86 5.85
CA SER A 310 -23.02 26.21 6.50
C SER A 310 -22.88 26.70 7.95
N GLY A 311 -21.69 26.57 8.55
CA GLY A 311 -21.36 27.03 9.91
C GLY A 311 -20.18 28.00 9.94
N ASN A 312 -19.99 28.69 11.08
CA ASN A 312 -18.88 29.62 11.27
C ASN A 312 -17.68 28.91 11.91
N LEU A 313 -16.72 28.48 11.09
CA LEU A 313 -15.50 27.80 11.58
C LEU A 313 -14.51 28.71 12.32
N ASP A 314 -14.77 30.02 12.41
CA ASP A 314 -14.05 30.94 13.31
C ASP A 314 -14.64 30.94 14.74
N ASP A 315 -15.82 30.34 14.96
CA ASP A 315 -16.42 30.19 16.29
C ASP A 315 -15.86 28.94 16.99
N PRO A 316 -15.23 29.05 18.17
CA PRO A 316 -14.69 27.92 18.92
C PRO A 316 -15.67 26.74 19.13
N ALA A 317 -16.98 27.00 19.24
CA ALA A 317 -18.00 25.96 19.35
C ALA A 317 -18.09 25.06 18.11
N TRP A 318 -17.63 25.55 16.95
CA TRP A 318 -17.52 24.82 15.69
C TRP A 318 -16.07 24.42 15.37
N THR A 319 -15.11 25.29 15.66
CA THR A 319 -13.67 25.08 15.41
C THR A 319 -13.17 23.82 16.11
N TYR A 320 -13.41 23.68 17.42
CA TYR A 320 -12.89 22.56 18.21
C TYR A 320 -13.39 21.19 17.72
N PRO A 321 -14.71 20.95 17.59
CA PRO A 321 -15.20 19.66 17.10
C PRO A 321 -14.78 19.39 15.64
N ALA A 322 -14.68 20.41 14.78
CA ALA A 322 -14.22 20.25 13.40
C ALA A 322 -12.74 19.83 13.32
N VAL A 323 -11.85 20.51 14.06
CA VAL A 323 -10.42 20.15 14.13
C VAL A 323 -10.27 18.76 14.72
N TYR A 324 -10.96 18.45 15.82
CA TYR A 324 -10.93 17.13 16.43
C TYR A 324 -11.33 16.02 15.46
N ALA A 325 -12.45 16.17 14.76
CA ALA A 325 -12.94 15.16 13.81
C ALA A 325 -11.97 14.94 12.65
N LEU A 326 -11.40 16.02 12.12
CA LEU A 326 -10.42 15.97 11.03
C LEU A 326 -9.10 15.33 11.47
N ASP A 327 -8.56 15.72 12.62
CA ASP A 327 -7.32 15.16 13.15
C ASP A 327 -7.46 13.67 13.47
N CYS A 328 -8.61 13.25 14.00
CA CYS A 328 -8.93 11.84 14.20
C CYS A 328 -9.04 11.10 12.87
N ALA A 329 -9.64 11.70 11.83
CA ALA A 329 -9.74 11.12 10.50
C ALA A 329 -8.36 10.93 9.84
N ILE A 330 -7.47 11.93 9.93
CA ILE A 330 -6.08 11.85 9.44
C ILE A 330 -5.30 10.79 10.23
N THR A 331 -5.47 10.74 11.56
CA THR A 331 -4.85 9.73 12.42
C THR A 331 -5.32 8.32 12.04
N ALA A 332 -6.60 8.15 11.73
CA ALA A 332 -7.16 6.89 11.24
C ALA A 332 -6.61 6.52 9.85
N LEU A 333 -6.41 7.50 8.97
CA LEU A 333 -5.82 7.29 7.65
C LEU A 333 -4.37 6.80 7.76
N TRP A 334 -3.52 7.46 8.54
CA TRP A 334 -2.18 6.94 8.88
C TRP A 334 -2.25 5.55 9.50
N SER A 335 -3.27 5.33 10.32
CA SER A 335 -3.47 4.06 10.98
C SER A 335 -3.81 2.92 10.00
N SER A 336 -4.52 3.23 8.92
CA SER A 336 -4.90 2.26 7.89
C SER A 336 -3.70 1.68 7.13
N ILE A 337 -2.57 2.40 7.09
CA ILE A 337 -1.30 1.94 6.49
C ILE A 337 -0.27 1.48 7.54
N GLY A 338 -0.71 1.20 8.77
CA GLY A 338 0.13 0.64 9.84
C GLY A 338 1.01 1.65 10.59
N VAL A 339 0.95 2.95 10.28
CA VAL A 339 1.71 3.98 11.01
C VAL A 339 0.99 4.28 12.32
N ARG A 340 1.71 4.23 13.45
CA ARG A 340 1.18 4.51 14.80
C ARG A 340 2.17 5.37 15.59
N PRO A 341 1.69 6.29 16.44
CA PRO A 341 2.56 7.06 17.32
C PRO A 341 3.05 6.22 18.51
N ASN A 342 4.31 6.45 18.89
CA ASN A 342 4.88 6.08 20.19
C ASN A 342 4.75 7.23 21.21
N ALA A 343 4.63 8.46 20.71
CA ALA A 343 4.41 9.66 21.49
C ALA A 343 3.45 10.61 20.76
N VAL A 344 2.71 11.41 21.52
CA VAL A 344 1.84 12.45 20.98
C VAL A 344 2.05 13.78 21.68
N LEU A 345 1.88 14.86 20.93
CA LEU A 345 1.86 16.22 21.42
C LEU A 345 0.73 16.94 20.70
N GLY A 346 -0.16 17.61 21.41
CA GLY A 346 -1.18 18.45 20.81
C GLY A 346 -1.22 19.83 21.44
N THR A 347 -1.53 20.85 20.66
CA THR A 347 -1.69 22.24 21.13
C THR A 347 -3.06 22.78 20.75
N GLY A 348 -3.66 23.58 21.64
CA GLY A 348 -4.98 24.17 21.40
C GLY A 348 -6.04 23.09 21.11
N PRO A 349 -6.86 23.24 20.04
CA PRO A 349 -7.86 22.24 19.68
C PRO A 349 -7.30 20.83 19.42
N GLY A 350 -6.05 20.72 18.96
CA GLY A 350 -5.38 19.45 18.68
C GLY A 350 -5.03 18.63 19.93
N GLU A 351 -5.05 19.24 21.11
CA GLU A 351 -4.76 18.54 22.38
C GLU A 351 -5.77 17.42 22.69
N ILE A 352 -7.04 17.64 22.35
CA ILE A 352 -8.10 16.64 22.54
C ILE A 352 -7.90 15.46 21.58
N ALA A 353 -7.50 15.72 20.34
CA ALA A 353 -7.18 14.68 19.36
C ALA A 353 -5.93 13.89 19.76
N ALA A 354 -4.89 14.56 20.28
CA ALA A 354 -3.71 13.91 20.84
C ALA A 354 -4.07 13.00 22.03
N ALA A 355 -4.91 13.47 22.95
CA ALA A 355 -5.41 12.67 24.07
C ALA A 355 -6.20 11.43 23.60
N HIS A 356 -7.05 11.58 22.58
CA HIS A 356 -7.74 10.46 21.96
C HIS A 356 -6.76 9.46 21.33
N ALA A 357 -5.77 9.93 20.56
CA ALA A 357 -4.74 9.09 19.96
C ALA A 357 -3.89 8.36 21.01
N ALA A 358 -3.78 8.93 22.22
CA ALA A 358 -3.16 8.29 23.38
C ALA A 358 -4.08 7.35 24.17
N GLY A 359 -5.32 7.12 23.72
CA GLY A 359 -6.26 6.21 24.37
C GLY A 359 -6.94 6.76 25.62
N VAL A 360 -6.87 8.07 25.87
CA VAL A 360 -7.50 8.71 27.04
C VAL A 360 -9.03 8.65 26.96
N PHE A 361 -9.59 8.76 25.75
CA PHE A 361 -11.04 8.74 25.51
C PHE A 361 -11.40 7.98 24.23
N THR A 362 -12.66 7.53 24.15
CA THR A 362 -13.25 7.03 22.90
C THR A 362 -13.38 8.16 21.87
N LEU A 363 -13.51 7.82 20.59
CA LEU A 363 -13.71 8.81 19.51
C LEU A 363 -14.96 9.68 19.77
N GLY A 364 -16.05 9.05 20.23
CA GLY A 364 -17.28 9.78 20.55
C GLY A 364 -17.12 10.70 21.75
N ASP A 365 -16.47 10.24 22.82
CA ASP A 365 -16.27 11.07 24.02
C ASP A 365 -15.33 12.25 23.76
N GLY A 366 -14.26 12.05 23.00
CA GLY A 366 -13.38 13.15 22.60
C GLY A 366 -14.12 14.22 21.78
N LEU A 367 -15.04 13.83 20.89
CA LEU A 367 -15.86 14.79 20.13
C LEU A 367 -16.79 15.59 21.05
N ARG A 368 -17.44 14.93 22.02
CA ARG A 368 -18.30 15.60 23.01
C ARG A 368 -17.51 16.58 23.87
N LEU A 369 -16.30 16.20 24.27
CA LEU A 369 -15.38 17.07 24.98
C LEU A 369 -15.01 18.27 24.10
N ALA A 370 -14.65 18.06 22.84
CA ALA A 370 -14.31 19.14 21.90
C ALA A 370 -15.47 20.12 21.70
N ALA A 371 -16.71 19.63 21.54
CA ALA A 371 -17.89 20.46 21.40
C ALA A 371 -18.17 21.30 22.66
N ARG A 372 -18.16 20.67 23.85
CA ARG A 372 -18.36 21.38 25.12
C ARG A 372 -17.26 22.38 25.41
N TYR A 373 -16.00 21.96 25.25
CA TYR A 373 -14.85 22.81 25.51
C TYR A 373 -14.82 24.02 24.56
N GLY A 374 -15.11 23.81 23.26
CA GLY A 374 -15.25 24.89 22.29
C GLY A 374 -16.35 25.89 22.66
N ALA A 375 -17.51 25.42 23.11
CA ALA A 375 -18.60 26.30 23.56
C ALA A 375 -18.19 27.17 24.76
N LEU A 376 -17.51 26.59 25.75
CA LEU A 376 -17.04 27.33 26.92
C LEU A 376 -15.98 28.39 26.56
N VAL A 377 -15.06 28.06 25.66
CA VAL A 377 -14.08 29.03 25.13
C VAL A 377 -14.77 30.18 24.39
N ASN A 378 -15.85 29.91 23.67
CA ASN A 378 -16.63 30.94 22.97
C ASN A 378 -17.37 31.88 23.95
N GLU A 379 -17.89 31.34 25.06
CA GLU A 379 -18.67 32.08 26.07
C GLU A 379 -17.83 33.05 26.91
N SER A 380 -16.50 32.91 26.97
CA SER A 380 -15.62 33.90 27.60
C SER A 380 -14.32 34.10 26.81
N PRO A 381 -14.26 35.11 25.94
CA PRO A 381 -13.03 35.53 25.25
C PRO A 381 -11.93 36.13 26.16
N GLY A 382 -11.99 35.93 27.49
CA GLY A 382 -11.10 36.52 28.50
C GLY A 382 -10.50 35.50 29.48
N ASP A 383 -9.79 35.97 30.52
CA ASP A 383 -8.92 35.14 31.41
C ASP A 383 -9.63 34.16 32.38
N THR A 384 -10.95 33.98 32.29
CA THR A 384 -11.69 33.04 33.16
C THR A 384 -12.69 32.21 32.37
N MET A 385 -12.46 30.90 32.28
CA MET A 385 -13.42 29.95 31.71
C MET A 385 -14.73 29.97 32.51
N PRO A 386 -15.88 30.07 31.83
CA PRO A 386 -17.18 29.99 32.47
C PRO A 386 -17.48 28.52 32.84
N GLY A 387 -18.28 28.32 33.88
CA GLY A 387 -18.75 26.99 34.31
C GLY A 387 -17.94 26.34 35.44
N SER A 388 -18.49 25.27 36.02
CA SER A 388 -17.75 24.41 36.94
C SER A 388 -16.75 23.57 36.14
N PRO A 389 -15.55 23.27 36.66
CA PRO A 389 -14.67 22.28 36.03
C PRO A 389 -15.41 20.97 35.69
N ASP A 390 -16.35 20.55 36.53
CA ASP A 390 -17.16 19.34 36.34
C ASP A 390 -18.01 19.36 35.05
N ASP A 391 -18.35 20.55 34.53
CA ASP A 391 -19.17 20.70 33.32
C ASP A 391 -18.39 20.36 32.04
N ILE A 392 -17.05 20.45 32.06
CA ILE A 392 -16.19 20.23 30.89
C ILE A 392 -16.26 18.76 30.42
N LEU A 393 -16.00 17.83 31.34
CA LEU A 393 -16.01 16.39 31.03
C LEU A 393 -17.43 15.80 31.03
N GLY A 394 -18.37 16.39 31.76
CA GLY A 394 -19.72 15.85 31.87
C GLY A 394 -19.70 14.40 32.39
N LYS A 395 -20.11 13.44 31.54
CA LYS A 395 -20.12 11.99 31.89
C LYS A 395 -18.85 11.24 31.47
N ILE A 396 -17.87 11.93 30.88
CA ILE A 396 -16.66 11.31 30.36
C ILE A 396 -15.74 10.95 31.53
N VAL A 397 -15.25 9.70 31.53
CA VAL A 397 -14.23 9.24 32.48
C VAL A 397 -12.91 9.05 31.73
N PRO A 398 -11.90 9.93 31.90
CA PRO A 398 -10.60 9.78 31.25
C PRO A 398 -9.89 8.50 31.70
N ALA A 399 -9.39 7.73 30.74
CA ALA A 399 -8.41 6.69 30.99
C ALA A 399 -7.00 7.29 31.12
N LEU A 400 -6.06 6.50 31.65
CA LEU A 400 -4.65 6.87 31.57
C LEU A 400 -4.15 6.69 30.14
N PRO A 401 -3.25 7.57 29.65
CA PRO A 401 -2.72 7.46 28.29
C PRO A 401 -1.92 6.16 28.13
N SER A 402 -2.16 5.42 27.05
CA SER A 402 -1.49 4.15 26.73
C SER A 402 -0.13 4.33 26.04
N ILE A 403 0.17 5.55 25.59
CA ILE A 403 1.45 5.96 25.00
C ILE A 403 1.89 7.28 25.62
N LEU A 404 3.11 7.72 25.31
CA LEU A 404 3.64 8.97 25.88
C LEU A 404 2.83 10.17 25.35
N LEU A 405 2.20 10.92 26.26
CA LEU A 405 1.53 12.19 25.95
C LEU A 405 2.32 13.34 26.56
N VAL A 406 2.84 14.23 25.73
CA VAL A 406 3.53 15.44 26.19
C VAL A 406 2.50 16.51 26.47
N ASN A 407 2.50 16.99 27.72
CA ASN A 407 1.69 18.12 28.10
C ASN A 407 2.27 19.39 27.45
N PRO A 408 1.51 20.13 26.62
CA PRO A 408 2.03 21.26 25.86
C PRO A 408 2.40 22.46 26.73
N VAL A 409 1.80 22.60 27.92
CA VAL A 409 2.02 23.73 28.84
C VAL A 409 3.23 23.51 29.72
N THR A 410 3.29 22.35 30.39
CA THR A 410 4.41 22.00 31.27
C THR A 410 5.60 21.43 30.50
N ALA A 411 5.43 21.14 29.21
CA ALA A 411 6.42 20.59 28.30
C ALA A 411 7.07 19.28 28.76
N ARG A 412 6.41 18.54 29.66
CA ARG A 412 6.85 17.23 30.15
C ARG A 412 5.86 16.15 29.73
N ALA A 413 6.36 14.91 29.65
CA ALA A 413 5.47 13.75 29.55
C ALA A 413 4.56 13.70 30.79
N LEU A 414 3.29 13.39 30.60
CA LEU A 414 2.38 13.16 31.72
C LEU A 414 2.89 12.01 32.60
N GLY A 415 2.93 12.28 33.90
CA GLY A 415 3.43 11.35 34.89
C GLY A 415 2.44 10.21 35.22
N PRO A 416 2.90 9.11 35.85
CA PRO A 416 2.02 8.08 36.36
C PRO A 416 0.99 8.65 37.34
N GLY A 417 -0.29 8.53 37.02
CA GLY A 417 -1.40 9.03 37.84
C GLY A 417 -1.83 10.47 37.55
N GLU A 418 -1.20 11.16 36.59
CA GLU A 418 -1.73 12.41 36.06
C GLU A 418 -2.86 12.11 35.07
N THR A 419 -4.05 12.58 35.39
CA THR A 419 -5.27 12.39 34.58
C THR A 419 -5.64 13.69 33.88
N LEU A 420 -6.15 13.59 32.65
CA LEU A 420 -6.73 14.73 31.92
C LEU A 420 -8.16 14.98 32.43
N ASP A 421 -8.25 15.29 33.73
CA ASP A 421 -9.50 15.57 34.43
C ASP A 421 -10.01 16.98 34.15
N SER A 422 -11.15 17.33 34.73
CA SER A 422 -11.74 18.66 34.62
C SER A 422 -10.80 19.80 35.06
N THR A 423 -9.92 19.55 36.04
CA THR A 423 -8.95 20.54 36.52
C THR A 423 -7.85 20.77 35.48
N TYR A 424 -7.41 19.69 34.81
CA TYR A 424 -6.46 19.77 33.69
C TYR A 424 -6.99 20.71 32.60
N TRP A 425 -8.17 20.42 32.07
CA TRP A 425 -8.75 21.18 30.95
C TRP A 425 -9.07 22.63 31.33
N SER A 426 -9.58 22.87 32.55
CA SER A 426 -9.87 24.22 33.03
C SER A 426 -8.60 25.08 33.16
N ARG A 427 -7.49 24.50 33.62
CA ARG A 427 -6.20 25.19 33.73
C ARG A 427 -5.59 25.47 32.36
N HIS A 428 -5.60 24.47 31.48
CA HIS A 428 -4.99 24.51 30.15
C HIS A 428 -5.64 25.51 29.20
N ALA A 429 -6.89 25.92 29.45
CA ALA A 429 -7.55 26.97 28.68
C ALA A 429 -6.83 28.33 28.71
N HIS A 430 -5.98 28.59 29.70
CA HIS A 430 -5.41 29.92 29.94
C HIS A 430 -3.89 29.96 30.03
N GLU A 431 -3.22 28.82 30.16
CA GLU A 431 -1.77 28.76 30.27
C GLU A 431 -1.13 28.65 28.87
N PRO A 432 -0.17 29.51 28.53
CA PRO A 432 0.46 29.45 27.22
C PRO A 432 1.25 28.16 27.06
N ALA A 433 1.12 27.52 25.90
CA ALA A 433 1.93 26.36 25.55
C ALA A 433 3.41 26.74 25.42
N ALA A 434 4.29 25.78 25.69
CA ALA A 434 5.73 25.84 25.51
C ALA A 434 6.19 24.86 24.42
N PRO A 435 5.84 25.11 23.14
CA PRO A 435 6.02 24.15 22.04
C PRO A 435 7.49 23.74 21.84
N ASP A 436 8.44 24.67 21.91
CA ASP A 436 9.86 24.37 21.74
C ASP A 436 10.38 23.39 22.81
N GLN A 437 9.94 23.55 24.06
CA GLN A 437 10.33 22.67 25.15
C GLN A 437 9.62 21.32 25.05
N ALA A 438 8.37 21.30 24.58
CA ALA A 438 7.64 20.06 24.33
C ALA A 438 8.29 19.24 23.20
N LEU A 439 8.78 19.89 22.14
CA LEU A 439 9.56 19.25 21.08
C LEU A 439 10.90 18.71 21.59
N ARG A 440 11.57 19.38 22.54
CA ARG A 440 12.75 18.83 23.23
C ARG A 440 12.43 17.55 23.97
N THR A 441 11.32 17.49 24.68
CA THR A 441 10.88 16.26 25.35
C THR A 441 10.65 15.11 24.36
N LEU A 442 10.09 15.38 23.17
CA LEU A 442 9.97 14.38 22.11
C LEU A 442 11.32 13.96 21.53
N ALA A 443 12.26 14.88 21.38
CA ALA A 443 13.62 14.59 20.90
C ALA A 443 14.39 13.73 21.92
N GLU A 444 14.33 14.07 23.20
CA GLU A 444 14.92 13.30 24.31
C GLU A 444 14.30 11.91 24.44
N PHE A 445 13.03 11.74 24.07
CA PHE A 445 12.40 10.43 23.99
C PHE A 445 12.99 9.53 22.88
N GLY A 446 13.81 10.08 21.97
CA GLY A 446 14.41 9.36 20.85
C GLY A 446 13.47 9.22 19.66
N THR A 447 12.64 10.24 19.42
CA THR A 447 11.79 10.31 18.24
C THR A 447 12.63 10.48 16.98
N GLU A 448 12.47 9.57 16.01
CA GLU A 448 13.19 9.60 14.73
C GLU A 448 12.29 10.07 13.57
N THR A 449 10.97 9.95 13.72
CA THR A 449 9.99 10.43 12.73
C THR A 449 8.89 11.21 13.43
N VAL A 450 8.56 12.38 12.90
CA VAL A 450 7.48 13.23 13.37
C VAL A 450 6.45 13.31 12.27
N VAL A 451 5.22 12.93 12.57
CA VAL A 451 4.09 13.08 11.66
C VAL A 451 3.23 14.22 12.18
N GLY A 452 3.14 15.31 11.42
CA GLY A 452 2.19 16.36 11.79
C GLY A 452 0.78 15.95 11.37
N ILE A 453 -0.14 16.12 12.31
CA ILE A 453 -1.57 15.87 12.14
C ILE A 453 -2.28 17.22 12.05
N GLY A 454 -3.09 17.39 11.02
CA GLY A 454 -3.83 18.62 10.73
C GLY A 454 -3.64 19.10 9.28
N MET A 455 -4.38 20.15 8.92
CA MET A 455 -4.43 20.72 7.56
C MET A 455 -3.81 22.13 7.44
N SER A 456 -2.99 22.58 8.41
CA SER A 456 -2.32 23.89 8.37
C SER A 456 -0.83 23.82 7.96
N GLY A 457 -0.52 24.28 6.74
CA GLY A 457 0.87 24.29 6.22
C GLY A 457 1.87 25.19 6.95
N LYS A 458 1.44 26.06 7.88
CA LYS A 458 2.36 26.83 8.75
C LYS A 458 3.21 25.90 9.64
N SER A 459 2.68 24.72 9.94
CA SER A 459 3.28 23.72 10.82
C SER A 459 4.57 23.10 10.27
N VAL A 460 4.78 23.02 8.94
CA VAL A 460 5.92 22.29 8.33
C VAL A 460 7.26 22.93 8.67
N THR A 461 7.40 24.20 8.30
CA THR A 461 8.64 24.95 8.45
C THR A 461 8.91 25.24 9.92
N GLU A 462 7.86 25.49 10.70
CA GLU A 462 7.94 25.73 12.13
C GLU A 462 8.37 24.47 12.89
N LEU A 463 7.74 23.31 12.65
CA LEU A 463 8.16 22.04 13.28
C LEU A 463 9.60 21.64 12.89
N ARG A 464 9.98 21.77 11.61
CA ARG A 464 11.34 21.45 11.14
C ARG A 464 12.39 22.41 11.70
N SER A 465 12.05 23.69 11.86
CA SER A 465 12.96 24.71 12.38
C SER A 465 13.07 24.70 13.90
N ALA A 466 11.96 24.38 14.59
CA ALA A 466 11.88 24.31 16.05
C ALA A 466 12.47 23.01 16.61
N TRP A 467 12.73 21.99 15.77
CA TRP A 467 13.31 20.75 16.25
C TRP A 467 14.69 20.99 16.87
N PRO A 468 14.90 20.62 18.14
CA PRO A 468 16.12 20.96 18.85
C PRO A 468 17.32 20.15 18.36
N ALA A 469 18.48 20.79 18.32
CA ALA A 469 19.76 20.09 18.25
C ALA A 469 20.03 19.44 19.63
N LEU A 470 20.30 18.13 19.64
CA LEU A 470 20.64 17.42 20.88
C LEU A 470 22.06 17.82 21.35
N PRO A 471 22.28 18.03 22.66
CA PRO A 471 23.50 18.65 23.21
C PRO A 471 24.81 17.83 23.08
N ASP A 472 24.78 16.60 22.57
CA ASP A 472 25.97 15.75 22.43
C ASP A 472 26.49 15.58 20.97
N GLU A 473 25.95 16.33 20.00
CA GLU A 473 26.30 16.16 18.57
C GLU A 473 26.93 17.40 17.89
N GLU A 474 27.77 18.16 18.60
CA GLU A 474 28.55 19.27 18.00
C GLU A 474 29.61 18.82 16.97
N SER A 475 29.82 17.51 16.76
CA SER A 475 30.80 16.99 15.77
C SER A 475 30.21 16.22 14.59
N ALA A 476 28.88 16.15 14.43
CA ALA A 476 28.27 15.44 13.30
C ALA A 476 27.51 16.42 12.39
N VAL A 477 28.24 17.05 11.46
CA VAL A 477 27.65 17.64 10.24
C VAL A 477 27.22 16.51 9.29
N SER A 478 26.45 15.55 9.80
CA SER A 478 25.81 14.53 9.02
C SER A 478 24.31 14.73 9.18
N ASP A 479 23.59 14.66 8.07
CA ASP A 479 22.13 14.70 7.94
C ASP A 479 21.36 13.72 8.88
N GLY A 480 22.08 12.92 9.68
CA GLY A 480 21.64 11.84 10.57
C GLY A 480 20.85 12.21 11.81
N THR A 481 21.02 13.41 12.36
CA THR A 481 20.62 13.72 13.76
C THR A 481 19.23 14.32 13.91
N ARG A 482 18.66 14.89 12.84
CA ARG A 482 17.30 15.45 12.88
C ARG A 482 16.27 14.37 12.53
N PRO A 483 15.10 14.36 13.18
CA PRO A 483 14.04 13.45 12.80
C PRO A 483 13.54 13.82 11.41
N ARG A 484 12.93 12.85 10.75
CA ARG A 484 12.18 13.12 9.53
C ARG A 484 10.82 13.67 9.92
N VAL A 485 10.51 14.87 9.46
CA VAL A 485 9.19 15.48 9.64
C VAL A 485 8.39 15.20 8.37
N VAL A 486 7.28 14.49 8.51
CA VAL A 486 6.40 14.09 7.40
C VAL A 486 5.02 14.68 7.61
N LEU A 487 4.44 15.19 6.53
CA LEU A 487 3.17 15.89 6.53
C LEU A 487 2.31 15.47 5.35
N LEU A 488 1.00 15.63 5.49
CA LEU A 488 0.03 15.24 4.46
C LEU A 488 -0.01 16.23 3.27
N GLN A 489 0.56 17.42 3.43
CA GLN A 489 0.54 18.51 2.47
C GLN A 489 1.84 18.59 1.65
N ALA A 490 1.72 18.93 0.37
CA ALA A 490 2.85 19.27 -0.48
C ALA A 490 3.47 20.63 -0.08
N GLU A 491 4.80 20.75 -0.21
CA GLU A 491 5.59 21.89 0.29
C GLU A 491 5.37 23.23 -0.46
N ASP A 492 4.76 23.26 -1.66
CA ASP A 492 4.70 24.49 -2.48
C ASP A 492 3.49 25.39 -2.14
N PRO A 493 3.70 26.56 -1.50
CA PRO A 493 2.62 27.48 -1.12
C PRO A 493 2.17 28.40 -2.27
N SER A 494 2.84 28.34 -3.43
CA SER A 494 2.65 29.32 -4.52
C SER A 494 1.52 28.95 -5.51
N ASP A 495 1.05 27.70 -5.49
CA ASP A 495 -0.03 27.23 -6.35
C ASP A 495 -1.32 27.07 -5.55
N ASP A 496 -2.01 28.19 -5.33
CA ASP A 496 -3.25 28.23 -4.54
C ASP A 496 -4.45 27.58 -5.29
N THR A 497 -4.22 27.08 -6.50
CA THR A 497 -5.26 26.65 -7.46
C THR A 497 -5.25 25.18 -7.85
N SER A 498 -4.26 24.37 -7.44
CA SER A 498 -4.20 22.96 -7.82
C SER A 498 -4.95 22.04 -6.84
N SER A 499 -5.73 21.10 -7.38
CA SER A 499 -6.41 20.02 -6.64
C SER A 499 -5.45 18.98 -6.05
N ASP A 500 -4.13 19.17 -6.21
CA ASP A 500 -3.06 18.24 -5.84
C ASP A 500 -2.32 18.60 -4.54
N ARG A 501 -2.85 19.54 -3.76
CA ARG A 501 -2.22 20.05 -2.53
C ARG A 501 -2.00 18.98 -1.46
N TYR A 502 -2.87 17.97 -1.41
CA TYR A 502 -2.81 16.86 -0.46
C TYR A 502 -2.54 15.57 -1.22
N SER A 503 -1.43 14.92 -0.88
CA SER A 503 -1.08 13.62 -1.45
C SER A 503 -0.74 12.68 -0.31
N PHE A 504 -1.72 11.88 0.12
CA PHE A 504 -1.45 10.82 1.09
C PHE A 504 -0.43 9.81 0.54
N ALA A 505 -0.44 9.55 -0.77
CA ALA A 505 0.59 8.76 -1.44
C ALA A 505 2.00 9.39 -1.31
N GLY A 506 2.10 10.72 -1.37
CA GLY A 506 3.34 11.46 -1.15
C GLY A 506 3.83 11.37 0.29
N ALA A 507 2.96 11.63 1.26
CA ALA A 507 3.30 11.49 2.67
C ALA A 507 3.69 10.04 3.02
N ALA A 508 2.99 9.04 2.46
CA ALA A 508 3.32 7.64 2.60
C ALA A 508 4.69 7.30 1.97
N ALA A 509 5.06 7.94 0.85
CA ALA A 509 6.38 7.79 0.24
C ALA A 509 7.49 8.24 1.22
N GLU A 510 7.33 9.39 1.85
CA GLU A 510 8.30 9.91 2.82
C GLU A 510 8.44 9.01 4.04
N ILE A 511 7.33 8.49 4.59
CA ILE A 511 7.35 7.50 5.68
C ILE A 511 8.04 6.20 5.25
N TYR A 512 7.74 5.72 4.05
CA TYR A 512 8.36 4.52 3.53
C TYR A 512 9.87 4.68 3.39
N GLU A 513 10.32 5.82 2.85
CA GLU A 513 11.73 6.19 2.73
C GLU A 513 12.39 6.45 4.09
N ALA A 514 11.62 6.83 5.11
CA ALA A 514 12.08 6.94 6.50
C ALA A 514 12.45 5.59 7.12
N GLY A 515 12.10 4.48 6.46
CA GLY A 515 12.41 3.13 6.94
C GLY A 515 11.27 2.50 7.74
N LEU A 516 10.19 3.25 7.99
CA LEU A 516 9.01 2.73 8.68
C LEU A 516 8.30 1.67 7.82
N PRO A 517 7.84 0.55 8.41
CA PRO A 517 7.05 -0.42 7.69
C PRO A 517 5.66 0.17 7.38
N LEU A 518 5.16 -0.10 6.18
CA LEU A 518 3.79 0.25 5.78
C LEU A 518 2.99 -1.02 5.52
N ASP A 519 1.74 -1.01 5.97
CA ASP A 519 0.70 -1.87 5.40
C ASP A 519 0.16 -1.19 4.15
N PHE A 520 0.74 -1.52 3.00
CA PHE A 520 0.35 -0.89 1.74
C PHE A 520 -1.10 -1.18 1.33
N THR A 521 -1.78 -2.16 1.94
CA THR A 521 -3.18 -2.44 1.58
C THR A 521 -4.10 -1.25 1.86
N GLY A 522 -3.80 -0.45 2.89
CA GLY A 522 -4.55 0.76 3.22
C GLY A 522 -4.57 1.81 2.10
N LEU A 523 -3.51 1.89 1.28
CA LEU A 523 -3.43 2.82 0.13
C LEU A 523 -4.39 2.47 -1.02
N PHE A 524 -4.97 1.27 -0.99
CA PHE A 524 -5.90 0.78 -2.01
C PHE A 524 -7.27 0.44 -1.41
N ALA A 525 -7.52 0.87 -0.17
CA ALA A 525 -8.78 0.64 0.52
C ALA A 525 -9.98 1.10 -0.34
N GLY A 526 -11.00 0.24 -0.46
CA GLY A 526 -12.20 0.49 -1.26
C GLY A 526 -12.06 0.12 -2.74
N GLU A 527 -10.88 -0.32 -3.20
CA GLU A 527 -10.61 -0.63 -4.60
C GLU A 527 -10.65 -2.14 -4.88
N LYS A 528 -10.78 -2.50 -6.16
CA LYS A 528 -10.65 -3.88 -6.63
C LYS A 528 -9.40 -4.01 -7.48
N ARG A 529 -8.41 -4.78 -7.03
CA ARG A 529 -7.08 -4.86 -7.65
C ARG A 529 -6.67 -6.29 -7.96
N SER A 530 -5.95 -6.48 -9.07
CA SER A 530 -5.29 -7.74 -9.41
C SER A 530 -3.78 -7.54 -9.49
N ARG A 531 -3.03 -8.63 -9.37
CA ARG A 531 -1.57 -8.58 -9.56
C ARG A 531 -1.24 -8.74 -11.04
N ILE A 532 -0.25 -8.00 -11.52
CA ILE A 532 0.28 -8.12 -12.87
C ILE A 532 1.75 -8.54 -12.85
N SER A 533 2.31 -8.94 -14.00
CA SER A 533 3.73 -9.24 -14.09
C SER A 533 4.56 -7.95 -14.17
N VAL A 534 5.15 -7.53 -13.05
CA VAL A 534 6.11 -6.41 -12.98
C VAL A 534 7.56 -6.92 -12.87
N PRO A 535 8.59 -6.10 -13.17
CA PRO A 535 9.99 -6.52 -13.11
C PRO A 535 10.42 -7.22 -11.83
N GLY A 536 11.35 -8.16 -11.98
CA GLY A 536 11.98 -8.88 -10.86
C GLY A 536 13.22 -8.17 -10.31
N TYR A 537 13.68 -8.62 -9.14
CA TYR A 537 14.81 -8.01 -8.42
C TYR A 537 16.11 -8.01 -9.26
N PRO A 538 16.86 -6.89 -9.30
CA PRO A 538 18.14 -6.79 -9.98
C PRO A 538 19.28 -7.31 -9.11
N PHE A 539 19.60 -8.59 -9.27
CA PHE A 539 20.75 -9.19 -8.60
C PHE A 539 22.06 -8.58 -9.08
N GLN A 540 22.82 -8.00 -8.14
CA GLN A 540 24.14 -7.44 -8.38
C GLN A 540 25.19 -8.57 -8.42
N GLY A 541 25.12 -9.36 -9.49
CA GLY A 541 25.92 -10.57 -9.66
C GLY A 541 27.42 -10.28 -9.68
N ARG A 542 28.18 -11.07 -8.90
CA ARG A 542 29.64 -11.16 -9.03
C ARG A 542 29.99 -12.59 -9.39
N SER A 543 31.08 -12.77 -10.14
CA SER A 543 31.58 -14.11 -10.44
C SER A 543 32.18 -14.71 -9.16
N PHE A 544 31.63 -15.83 -8.71
CA PHE A 544 32.19 -16.64 -7.63
C PHE A 544 32.51 -18.00 -8.22
N TRP A 545 33.79 -18.26 -8.48
CA TRP A 545 34.25 -19.49 -9.11
C TRP A 545 35.51 -20.00 -8.42
N PHE A 546 35.61 -21.32 -8.23
CA PHE A 546 36.85 -21.96 -7.80
C PHE A 546 37.67 -22.30 -9.04
N GLU A 547 38.82 -21.66 -9.20
CA GLU A 547 39.78 -22.07 -10.24
C GLU A 547 40.44 -23.39 -9.82
N ALA A 548 40.51 -24.34 -10.75
CA ALA A 548 41.20 -25.60 -10.51
C ALA A 548 42.70 -25.31 -10.28
N PRO A 549 43.38 -26.00 -9.34
CA PRO A 549 44.83 -25.94 -9.27
C PRO A 549 45.41 -26.43 -10.61
N GLY A 550 46.29 -25.62 -11.20
CA GLY A 550 46.92 -25.88 -12.50
C GLY A 550 47.93 -27.02 -12.51
#